data_AF-A0A2V9GJC8-F1
#
_entry.id   AF-A0A2V9GJC8-F1
#
_cell.length_a   1.000
_cell.length_b   1.000
_cell.length_c   1.000
_cell.angle_alpha   90.00
_cell.angle_beta   90.00
_cell.angle_gamma   90.00
#
_symmetry.space_group_name_H-M   'P 1'
#
loop_
_entity.id
_entity.type
_entity.pdbx_description
1 polymer ?
#
loop_
_entity_poly.entity_id
_entity_poly.type
_entity_poly.pdbx_seq_one_letter_code
_entity_poly.pdbx_strand_id
1 'polypeptide(L)'
;MAKRSLAAQLDEAVRASVAAAAAGGAPDRDLASLARVAQVLRELPREEFRAALRSDLQRSASMSDGTAASAAGTGEAQARAVHYLRPGLTSITPYIIVQGAVQLIEFLKAAFEGTERLRMPRPDGSIMHAEVAVGSGAIELSDGSEAYPAAPGAIHLYVDDADAVYARAVQAGATSIYPVTDQPWGDRQGAVKDQFGNHWYIAKPIGWTPGPEGPRSVQPFLHLREAHKMVPFLEAAFGAEALGVAKSPDGTVLHGTMRIGNATLEIDEAHGEFQPMPCHLHVYVPDTDMVYTQALRAGATSIESPQDKRYGDRSAGVKDAWGNSWFIATHLG
;
A
#
# COMPACT_ATOMS: atom_id res chain seq x y z
N MET A 1 -40.49 30.66 -18.54
CA MET A 1 -39.03 30.95 -18.67
C MET A 1 -38.29 30.06 -17.68
N ALA A 2 -37.49 29.11 -18.16
CA ALA A 2 -36.73 28.22 -17.27
C ALA A 2 -35.60 29.01 -16.59
N LYS A 3 -35.48 28.90 -15.26
CA LYS A 3 -34.37 29.49 -14.51
C LYS A 3 -33.06 28.85 -14.98
N ARG A 4 -32.12 29.69 -15.43
CA ARG A 4 -30.78 29.25 -15.84
C ARG A 4 -30.07 28.57 -14.66
N SER A 5 -29.33 27.49 -14.95
CA SER A 5 -28.56 26.76 -13.94
C SER A 5 -27.50 27.65 -13.30
N LEU A 6 -27.14 27.35 -12.04
CA LEU A 6 -26.08 28.06 -11.29
C LEU A 6 -24.74 28.07 -12.04
N ALA A 7 -24.43 26.99 -12.78
CA ALA A 7 -23.24 26.90 -13.62
C ALA A 7 -23.22 27.95 -14.74
N ALA A 8 -24.36 28.18 -15.41
CA ALA A 8 -24.44 29.16 -16.48
C ALA A 8 -24.30 30.61 -15.97
N GLN A 9 -24.77 30.89 -14.75
CA GLN A 9 -24.63 32.20 -14.11
C GLN A 9 -23.18 32.46 -13.68
N LEU A 10 -22.48 31.42 -13.21
CA LEU A 10 -21.07 31.49 -12.84
C LEU A 10 -20.16 31.76 -14.05
N ASP A 11 -20.39 31.07 -15.16
CA ASP A 11 -19.64 31.27 -16.42
C ASP A 11 -19.80 32.69 -17.00
N GLU A 12 -20.95 33.31 -16.78
CA GLU A 12 -21.23 34.67 -17.20
C GLU A 12 -20.50 35.70 -16.32
N ALA A 13 -20.51 35.51 -15.00
CA ALA A 13 -19.79 36.36 -14.04
C ALA A 13 -18.26 36.31 -14.23
N VAL A 14 -17.73 35.12 -14.53
CA VAL A 14 -16.29 34.94 -14.81
C VAL A 14 -15.90 35.62 -16.12
N ARG A 15 -16.72 35.51 -17.18
CA ARG A 15 -16.49 36.21 -18.46
C ARG A 15 -16.51 37.74 -18.30
N ALA A 16 -17.47 38.27 -17.54
CA ALA A 16 -17.57 39.70 -17.28
C ALA A 16 -16.35 40.25 -16.52
N SER A 17 -15.85 39.51 -15.53
CA SER A 17 -14.68 39.92 -14.73
C SER A 17 -13.39 39.92 -15.54
N VAL A 18 -13.21 38.96 -16.44
CA VAL A 18 -12.05 38.90 -17.36
C VAL A 18 -12.09 40.01 -18.39
N ALA A 19 -13.27 40.35 -18.92
CA ALA A 19 -13.43 41.46 -19.86
C ALA A 19 -13.16 42.82 -19.19
N ALA A 20 -13.56 43.00 -17.94
CA ALA A 20 -13.28 44.21 -17.16
C ALA A 20 -11.78 44.41 -16.90
N ALA A 21 -11.03 43.32 -16.64
CA ALA A 21 -9.58 43.36 -16.46
C ALA A 21 -8.82 43.71 -17.76
N ALA A 22 -9.36 43.34 -18.93
CA ALA A 22 -8.76 43.63 -20.23
C ALA A 22 -8.97 45.09 -20.72
N ALA A 23 -9.88 45.85 -20.08
CA ALA A 23 -10.28 47.19 -20.52
C ALA A 23 -9.41 48.35 -19.98
N GLY A 24 -8.26 48.07 -19.34
CA GLY A 24 -7.17 49.04 -19.24
C GLY A 24 -7.20 50.05 -18.08
N GLY A 25 -7.66 49.68 -16.89
CA GLY A 25 -7.29 50.40 -15.65
C GLY A 25 -5.96 49.87 -15.11
N ALA A 26 -4.97 50.75 -14.88
CA ALA A 26 -3.59 50.38 -14.52
C ALA A 26 -3.52 49.29 -13.43
N PRO A 27 -2.76 48.19 -13.62
CA PRO A 27 -2.85 47.05 -12.73
C PRO A 27 -2.00 47.26 -11.47
N ASP A 28 -2.65 47.08 -10.33
CA ASP A 28 -1.99 46.68 -9.09
C ASP A 28 -1.18 45.38 -9.35
N ARG A 29 0.07 45.31 -8.87
CA ARG A 29 0.99 44.19 -9.16
C ARG A 29 0.40 42.83 -8.74
N ASP A 30 -0.48 42.84 -7.75
CA ASP A 30 -1.16 41.66 -7.22
C ASP A 30 -2.29 41.13 -8.12
N LEU A 31 -2.87 41.97 -8.99
CA LEU A 31 -3.88 41.54 -9.96
C LEU A 31 -3.25 40.80 -11.16
N ALA A 32 -2.01 41.14 -11.53
CA ALA A 32 -1.30 40.49 -12.64
C ALA A 32 -0.81 39.08 -12.29
N SER A 33 -0.46 38.83 -11.02
CA SER A 33 -0.16 37.48 -10.51
C SER A 33 -1.41 36.61 -10.46
N LEU A 34 -2.53 37.13 -9.97
CA LEU A 34 -3.82 36.42 -9.96
C LEU A 34 -4.35 36.13 -11.38
N ALA A 35 -4.16 37.03 -12.35
CA ALA A 35 -4.53 36.80 -13.74
C ALA A 35 -3.75 35.65 -14.38
N ARG A 36 -2.45 35.50 -14.05
CA ARG A 36 -1.62 34.36 -14.48
C ARG A 36 -2.09 33.05 -13.88
N VAL A 37 -2.43 33.04 -12.58
CA VAL A 37 -3.00 31.86 -11.92
C VAL A 37 -4.34 31.49 -12.53
N ALA A 38 -5.21 32.47 -12.80
CA ALA A 38 -6.51 32.24 -13.46
C ALA A 38 -6.34 31.69 -14.89
N GLN A 39 -5.30 32.10 -15.61
CA GLN A 39 -4.99 31.56 -16.94
C GLN A 39 -4.56 30.10 -16.88
N VAL A 40 -3.73 29.72 -15.89
CA VAL A 40 -3.33 28.33 -15.63
C VAL A 40 -4.52 27.46 -15.19
N LEU A 41 -5.40 27.99 -14.35
CA LEU A 41 -6.58 27.27 -13.88
C LEU A 41 -7.63 27.06 -14.98
N ARG A 42 -7.68 27.94 -15.98
CA ARG A 42 -8.59 27.82 -17.15
C ARG A 42 -8.31 26.59 -17.99
N GLU A 43 -7.07 26.14 -17.97
CA GLU A 43 -6.60 24.95 -18.68
C GLU A 43 -6.74 23.68 -17.82
N LEU A 44 -7.39 23.75 -16.65
CA LEU A 44 -7.70 22.56 -15.86
C LEU A 44 -9.16 22.08 -16.07
N PRO A 45 -9.39 20.76 -16.15
CA PRO A 45 -8.36 19.74 -16.37
C PRO A 45 -7.71 19.90 -17.76
N ARG A 46 -6.40 19.60 -17.85
CA ARG A 46 -5.57 19.76 -19.07
C ARG A 46 -6.24 19.13 -20.28
N GLU A 47 -6.09 19.72 -21.46
CA GLU A 47 -6.68 19.16 -22.70
C GLU A 47 -6.24 17.72 -22.94
N GLU A 48 -5.02 17.34 -22.57
CA GLU A 48 -4.55 15.95 -22.58
C GLU A 48 -5.39 15.03 -21.68
N PHE A 49 -5.76 15.49 -20.48
CA PHE A 49 -6.65 14.75 -19.58
C PHE A 49 -8.06 14.64 -20.15
N ARG A 50 -8.59 15.72 -20.75
CA ARG A 50 -9.91 15.70 -21.40
C ARG A 50 -9.93 14.75 -22.59
N ALA A 51 -8.85 14.70 -23.36
CA ALA A 51 -8.68 13.79 -24.49
C ALA A 51 -8.59 12.33 -24.03
N ALA A 52 -7.82 12.05 -22.98
CA ALA A 52 -7.73 10.71 -22.38
C ALA A 52 -9.08 10.26 -21.82
N LEU A 53 -9.76 11.11 -21.05
CA LEU A 53 -11.08 10.82 -20.50
C LEU A 53 -12.13 10.60 -21.60
N ARG A 54 -12.09 11.38 -22.69
CA ARG A 54 -12.98 11.18 -23.85
C ARG A 54 -12.72 9.83 -24.54
N SER A 55 -11.46 9.47 -24.73
CA SER A 55 -11.07 8.17 -25.31
C SER A 55 -11.59 7.00 -24.45
N ASP A 56 -11.45 7.11 -23.13
CA ASP A 56 -11.90 6.08 -22.18
C ASP A 56 -13.43 6.00 -22.09
N LEU A 57 -14.13 7.14 -22.09
CA LEU A 57 -15.60 7.17 -22.14
C LEU A 57 -16.14 6.61 -23.47
N GLN A 58 -15.48 6.90 -24.60
CA GLN A 58 -15.84 6.33 -25.90
C GLN A 58 -15.61 4.82 -25.93
N ARG A 59 -14.48 4.33 -25.41
CA ARG A 59 -14.18 2.90 -25.25
C ARG A 59 -15.22 2.19 -24.37
N SER A 60 -15.65 2.85 -23.31
CA SER A 60 -16.69 2.36 -22.38
C SER A 60 -18.10 2.34 -23.03
N ALA A 61 -18.41 3.35 -23.85
CA ALA A 61 -19.64 3.40 -24.64
C ALA A 61 -19.68 2.29 -25.72
N SER A 62 -18.56 2.04 -26.40
CA SER A 62 -18.44 0.95 -27.39
C SER A 62 -18.62 -0.45 -26.78
N MET A 63 -18.31 -0.62 -25.49
CA MET A 63 -18.48 -1.88 -24.76
C MET A 63 -19.91 -2.07 -24.20
N SER A 64 -20.72 -1.00 -24.13
CA SER A 64 -22.08 -1.03 -23.58
C SER A 64 -23.17 -1.25 -24.63
N ASP A 65 -22.85 -1.14 -25.93
CA ASP A 65 -23.78 -1.49 -27.03
C ASP A 65 -23.95 -3.00 -27.28
N GLY A 66 -23.24 -3.85 -26.52
CA GLY A 66 -23.24 -5.30 -26.72
C GLY A 66 -24.23 -6.12 -25.88
N THR A 67 -24.83 -5.58 -24.81
CA THR A 67 -25.71 -6.37 -23.92
C THR A 67 -26.79 -5.53 -23.25
N ALA A 68 -27.95 -5.43 -23.90
CA ALA A 68 -29.17 -4.90 -23.32
C ALA A 68 -30.30 -5.95 -23.35
N ALA A 69 -30.53 -6.64 -22.22
CA ALA A 69 -31.86 -7.07 -21.76
C ALA A 69 -31.81 -7.77 -20.38
N SER A 70 -31.96 -7.00 -19.31
CA SER A 70 -33.11 -7.07 -18.37
C SER A 70 -32.71 -6.54 -16.99
N ALA A 71 -33.48 -5.57 -16.53
CA ALA A 71 -33.26 -4.79 -15.31
C ALA A 71 -34.12 -5.33 -14.16
N ALA A 72 -33.54 -5.42 -12.96
CA ALA A 72 -34.26 -5.29 -11.71
C ALA A 72 -33.30 -4.95 -10.55
N GLY A 73 -33.49 -3.76 -9.95
CA GLY A 73 -33.37 -3.57 -8.50
C GLY A 73 -31.99 -3.36 -7.88
N THR A 74 -31.56 -2.09 -7.83
CA THR A 74 -30.96 -1.44 -6.65
C THR A 74 -30.07 -2.30 -5.74
N GLY A 75 -28.76 -2.36 -5.99
CA GLY A 75 -27.82 -3.03 -5.10
C GLY A 75 -26.34 -3.12 -5.50
N GLU A 76 -25.85 -2.37 -6.49
CA GLU A 76 -24.46 -2.53 -6.97
C GLU A 76 -23.64 -1.24 -6.85
N ALA A 77 -23.39 -0.83 -5.60
CA ALA A 77 -22.14 -0.17 -5.22
C ALA A 77 -21.43 -1.02 -4.15
N GLN A 78 -21.50 -2.34 -4.32
CA GLN A 78 -20.77 -3.32 -3.51
C GLN A 78 -19.82 -4.05 -4.45
N ALA A 79 -18.53 -3.90 -4.14
CA ALA A 79 -17.35 -4.50 -4.76
C ALA A 79 -17.64 -5.77 -5.60
N ARG A 80 -17.55 -5.66 -6.93
CA ARG A 80 -17.62 -6.82 -7.81
C ARG A 80 -16.21 -7.41 -8.00
N ALA A 81 -15.99 -8.51 -7.28
CA ALA A 81 -15.04 -9.61 -7.46
C ALA A 81 -13.54 -9.30 -7.71
N VAL A 82 -12.79 -9.59 -6.65
CA VAL A 82 -11.34 -9.71 -6.52
C VAL A 82 -10.80 -10.88 -7.39
N HIS A 83 -10.78 -10.72 -8.72
CA HIS A 83 -10.25 -11.77 -9.61
C HIS A 83 -8.72 -11.73 -9.75
N TYR A 84 -8.08 -10.68 -9.26
CA TYR A 84 -6.63 -10.46 -9.40
C TYR A 84 -5.80 -10.90 -8.18
N LEU A 85 -6.43 -11.24 -7.05
CA LEU A 85 -5.72 -11.82 -5.90
C LEU A 85 -5.71 -13.34 -6.04
N ARG A 86 -4.62 -13.99 -5.61
CA ARG A 86 -4.69 -15.42 -5.30
C ARG A 86 -5.59 -15.67 -4.08
N PRO A 87 -6.44 -16.72 -4.10
CA PRO A 87 -7.25 -17.08 -2.94
C PRO A 87 -6.42 -17.26 -1.67
N GLY A 88 -6.87 -16.65 -0.57
CA GLY A 88 -6.22 -16.74 0.74
C GLY A 88 -5.12 -15.70 1.00
N LEU A 89 -4.77 -14.88 0.02
CA LEU A 89 -3.85 -13.74 0.17
C LEU A 89 -4.61 -12.41 0.20
N THR A 90 -3.91 -11.37 0.63
CA THR A 90 -4.38 -9.99 0.59
C THR A 90 -3.59 -9.19 -0.43
N SER A 91 -3.99 -7.94 -0.70
CA SER A 91 -3.29 -7.08 -1.67
C SER A 91 -1.83 -6.81 -1.33
N ILE A 92 -1.42 -6.96 -0.06
CA ILE A 92 -0.03 -6.86 0.37
C ILE A 92 0.29 -8.10 1.21
N THR A 93 1.38 -8.79 0.88
CA THR A 93 1.94 -9.90 1.68
C THR A 93 3.43 -9.61 1.92
N PRO A 94 3.90 -9.50 3.17
CA PRO A 94 5.32 -9.34 3.43
C PRO A 94 6.09 -10.60 2.99
N TYR A 95 7.27 -10.38 2.46
CA TYR A 95 8.20 -11.42 2.05
C TYR A 95 9.47 -11.34 2.90
N ILE A 96 9.78 -12.39 3.66
CA ILE A 96 10.97 -12.45 4.50
C ILE A 96 12.01 -13.39 3.89
N ILE A 97 13.24 -12.91 3.73
CA ILE A 97 14.36 -13.72 3.24
C ILE A 97 15.32 -13.96 4.41
N VAL A 98 15.50 -15.21 4.80
CA VAL A 98 16.38 -15.58 5.94
C VAL A 98 17.41 -16.62 5.53
N GLN A 99 18.39 -16.85 6.40
CA GLN A 99 19.19 -18.08 6.36
C GLN A 99 18.59 -19.07 7.38
N GLY A 100 17.90 -20.10 6.91
CA GLY A 100 17.16 -21.05 7.77
C GLY A 100 15.64 -20.85 7.74
N ALA A 101 15.04 -20.79 6.54
CA ALA A 101 13.60 -20.57 6.38
C ALA A 101 12.74 -21.66 7.04
N VAL A 102 13.22 -22.90 7.09
CA VAL A 102 12.54 -23.97 7.83
C VAL A 102 12.36 -23.60 9.30
N GLN A 103 13.41 -23.06 9.93
CA GLN A 103 13.39 -22.64 11.32
C GLN A 103 12.52 -21.40 11.53
N LEU A 104 12.42 -20.50 10.55
CA LEU A 104 11.45 -19.40 10.59
C LEU A 104 10.02 -19.92 10.55
N ILE A 105 9.70 -20.90 9.69
CA ILE A 105 8.37 -21.51 9.64
C ILE A 105 8.00 -22.13 10.99
N GLU A 106 8.91 -22.85 11.63
CA GLU A 106 8.67 -23.43 12.96
C GLU A 106 8.50 -22.35 14.05
N PHE A 107 9.24 -21.25 13.97
CA PHE A 107 9.02 -20.09 14.84
C PHE A 107 7.62 -19.49 14.63
N LEU A 108 7.18 -19.27 13.39
CA LEU A 108 5.85 -18.73 13.09
C LEU A 108 4.72 -19.65 13.63
N LYS A 109 4.88 -20.97 13.51
CA LYS A 109 3.96 -21.96 14.09
C LYS A 109 3.91 -21.86 15.62
N ALA A 110 5.07 -21.82 16.27
CA ALA A 110 5.17 -21.85 17.73
C ALA A 110 4.74 -20.52 18.40
N ALA A 111 5.18 -19.38 17.84
CA ALA A 111 4.93 -18.07 18.39
C ALA A 111 3.53 -17.55 18.05
N PHE A 112 3.16 -17.64 16.77
CA PHE A 112 2.02 -16.94 16.18
C PHE A 112 0.91 -17.88 15.70
N GLU A 113 0.99 -19.17 16.05
CA GLU A 113 0.02 -20.19 15.62
C GLU A 113 -0.10 -20.25 14.08
N GLY A 114 1.01 -19.97 13.40
CA GLY A 114 1.07 -19.94 11.95
C GLY A 114 0.73 -21.29 11.32
N THR A 115 -0.04 -21.27 10.24
CA THR A 115 -0.38 -22.47 9.46
C THR A 115 0.34 -22.43 8.12
N GLU A 116 1.26 -23.35 7.90
CA GLU A 116 1.94 -23.51 6.62
C GLU A 116 0.95 -23.94 5.53
N ARG A 117 0.86 -23.16 4.45
CA ARG A 117 -0.06 -23.40 3.33
C ARG A 117 0.65 -23.94 2.09
N LEU A 118 1.86 -23.44 1.84
CA LEU A 118 2.65 -23.76 0.67
C LEU A 118 4.10 -23.94 1.07
N ARG A 119 4.75 -24.95 0.49
CA ARG A 119 6.19 -25.15 0.60
C ARG A 119 6.75 -25.61 -0.75
N MET A 120 7.74 -24.90 -1.24
CA MET A 120 8.50 -25.23 -2.43
C MET A 120 9.98 -25.37 -2.05
N PRO A 121 10.48 -26.61 -1.85
CA PRO A 121 11.89 -26.82 -1.56
C PRO A 121 12.75 -26.72 -2.83
N ARG A 122 14.00 -26.30 -2.66
CA ARG A 122 15.08 -26.48 -3.62
C ARG A 122 15.61 -27.92 -3.55
N PRO A 123 16.38 -28.39 -4.55
CA PRO A 123 16.97 -29.74 -4.52
C PRO A 123 17.86 -30.03 -3.30
N ASP A 124 18.47 -29.01 -2.70
CA ASP A 124 19.31 -29.12 -1.50
C ASP A 124 18.52 -29.11 -0.19
N GLY A 125 17.18 -29.00 -0.25
CA GLY A 125 16.29 -28.97 0.91
C GLY A 125 16.05 -27.57 1.50
N SER A 126 16.77 -26.54 1.04
CA SER A 126 16.46 -25.15 1.40
C SER A 126 15.11 -24.71 0.79
N ILE A 127 14.46 -23.71 1.36
CA ILE A 127 13.16 -23.23 0.90
C ILE A 127 13.34 -22.23 -0.23
N MET A 128 12.87 -22.58 -1.42
CA MET A 128 12.76 -21.63 -2.54
C MET A 128 11.65 -20.61 -2.27
N HIS A 129 10.52 -21.07 -1.76
CA HIS A 129 9.37 -20.25 -1.39
C HIS A 129 8.47 -21.03 -0.44
N ALA A 130 7.88 -20.34 0.54
CA ALA A 130 6.82 -20.87 1.39
C ALA A 130 5.83 -19.76 1.76
N GLU A 131 4.61 -20.17 2.08
CA GLU A 131 3.53 -19.30 2.57
C GLU A 131 3.07 -19.82 3.93
N VAL A 132 3.08 -18.95 4.94
CA VAL A 132 2.56 -19.25 6.28
C VAL A 132 1.45 -18.26 6.61
N ALA A 133 0.26 -18.79 6.85
CA ALA A 133 -0.88 -18.00 7.28
C ALA A 133 -0.81 -17.68 8.76
N VAL A 134 -1.12 -16.43 9.11
CA VAL A 134 -1.20 -15.97 10.50
C VAL A 134 -2.42 -15.07 10.63
N GLY A 135 -3.38 -15.47 11.47
CA GLY A 135 -4.66 -14.79 11.60
C GLY A 135 -5.35 -14.59 10.24
N SER A 136 -5.73 -13.35 9.93
CA SER A 136 -6.38 -12.98 8.66
C SER A 136 -5.40 -12.68 7.51
N GLY A 137 -4.11 -12.92 7.68
CA GLY A 137 -3.05 -12.58 6.72
C GLY A 137 -2.13 -13.76 6.41
N ALA A 138 -1.09 -13.49 5.65
CA ALA A 138 -0.05 -14.46 5.33
C ALA A 138 1.32 -13.78 5.32
N ILE A 139 2.36 -14.59 5.46
CA ILE A 139 3.76 -14.21 5.33
C ILE A 139 4.36 -15.14 4.28
N GLU A 140 4.95 -14.55 3.26
CA GLU A 140 5.78 -15.26 2.30
C GLU A 140 7.22 -15.27 2.78
N LEU A 141 7.95 -16.36 2.51
CA LEU A 141 9.36 -16.43 2.90
C LEU A 141 10.18 -17.39 2.05
N SER A 142 11.51 -17.20 2.09
CA SER A 142 12.47 -18.11 1.46
C SER A 142 13.80 -18.14 2.21
N ASP A 143 14.59 -19.18 1.92
CA ASP A 143 16.03 -19.13 2.18
C ASP A 143 16.72 -18.17 1.20
N GLY A 144 17.69 -17.42 1.70
CA GLY A 144 18.52 -16.52 0.91
C GLY A 144 19.41 -17.24 -0.11
N SER A 145 19.90 -16.45 -1.06
CA SER A 145 20.80 -16.85 -2.15
C SER A 145 21.77 -15.72 -2.47
N GLU A 146 22.74 -15.95 -3.36
CA GLU A 146 23.64 -14.88 -3.81
C GLU A 146 22.89 -13.71 -4.48
N ALA A 147 21.86 -14.03 -5.29
CA ALA A 147 21.04 -13.00 -5.94
C ALA A 147 20.08 -12.28 -4.98
N TYR A 148 19.63 -12.98 -3.94
CA TYR A 148 18.68 -12.50 -2.95
C TYR A 148 19.17 -12.85 -1.55
N PRO A 149 20.11 -12.07 -0.98
CA PRO A 149 20.66 -12.35 0.33
C PRO A 149 19.59 -12.25 1.43
N ALA A 150 19.86 -12.87 2.57
CA ALA A 150 19.01 -12.72 3.74
C ALA A 150 18.84 -11.24 4.11
N ALA A 151 17.59 -10.84 4.30
CA ALA A 151 17.18 -9.47 4.56
C ALA A 151 16.01 -9.54 5.55
N PRO A 152 16.25 -9.32 6.86
CA PRO A 152 15.18 -9.32 7.83
C PRO A 152 14.23 -8.15 7.59
N GLY A 153 12.96 -8.35 7.93
CA GLY A 153 11.92 -7.33 7.82
C GLY A 153 11.28 -6.98 9.16
N ALA A 154 10.37 -6.00 9.12
CA ALA A 154 9.55 -5.62 10.25
C ALA A 154 8.06 -5.84 9.92
N ILE A 155 7.32 -6.42 10.86
CA ILE A 155 5.90 -6.73 10.73
C ILE A 155 5.16 -6.22 11.95
N HIS A 156 4.11 -5.45 11.71
CA HIS A 156 3.07 -5.18 12.69
C HIS A 156 2.05 -6.31 12.65
N LEU A 157 1.97 -7.05 13.76
CA LEU A 157 1.16 -8.24 13.94
C LEU A 157 0.00 -7.95 14.90
N TYR A 158 -1.20 -7.73 14.37
CA TYR A 158 -2.41 -7.60 15.17
C TYR A 158 -2.98 -8.96 15.57
N VAL A 159 -3.25 -9.12 16.87
CA VAL A 159 -3.69 -10.37 17.50
C VAL A 159 -4.76 -10.10 18.56
N ASP A 160 -5.50 -11.16 18.92
CA ASP A 160 -6.59 -11.07 19.92
C ASP A 160 -6.06 -10.90 21.35
N ASP A 161 -4.85 -11.38 21.63
CA ASP A 161 -4.17 -11.30 22.93
C ASP A 161 -2.66 -11.04 22.74
N ALA A 162 -2.28 -9.77 22.84
CA ALA A 162 -0.90 -9.35 22.64
C ALA A 162 0.06 -9.92 23.70
N ASP A 163 -0.37 -10.03 24.96
CA ASP A 163 0.48 -10.56 26.05
C ASP A 163 0.78 -12.04 25.85
N ALA A 164 -0.26 -12.83 25.54
CA ALA A 164 -0.10 -14.26 25.34
C ALA A 164 0.80 -14.56 24.13
N VAL A 165 0.59 -13.86 23.01
CA VAL A 165 1.39 -14.02 21.79
C VAL A 165 2.83 -13.57 22.03
N TYR A 166 3.04 -12.44 22.71
CA TYR A 166 4.36 -11.97 23.08
C TYR A 166 5.12 -12.99 23.95
N ALA A 167 4.46 -13.53 24.98
CA ALA A 167 5.06 -14.54 25.85
C ALA A 167 5.46 -15.80 25.08
N ARG A 168 4.61 -16.27 24.15
CA ARG A 168 4.94 -17.40 23.27
C ARG A 168 6.11 -17.09 22.34
N ALA A 169 6.17 -15.90 21.77
CA ALA A 169 7.28 -15.51 20.89
C ALA A 169 8.61 -15.52 21.64
N VAL A 170 8.66 -15.00 22.87
CA VAL A 170 9.85 -15.08 23.73
C VAL A 170 10.18 -16.54 24.08
N GLN A 171 9.18 -17.35 24.42
CA GLN A 171 9.38 -18.79 24.68
C GLN A 171 9.91 -19.55 23.45
N ALA A 172 9.50 -19.13 22.24
CA ALA A 172 9.97 -19.68 20.97
C ALA A 172 11.38 -19.20 20.57
N GLY A 173 12.03 -18.37 21.40
CA GLY A 173 13.42 -17.94 21.21
C GLY A 173 13.60 -16.50 20.75
N ALA A 174 12.53 -15.71 20.61
CA ALA A 174 12.66 -14.29 20.31
C ALA A 174 13.20 -13.51 21.53
N THR A 175 13.94 -12.44 21.24
CA THR A 175 14.42 -11.51 22.26
C THR A 175 13.46 -10.33 22.38
N SER A 176 13.06 -9.99 23.61
CA SER A 176 12.32 -8.76 23.89
C SER A 176 13.08 -7.53 23.39
N ILE A 177 12.43 -6.71 22.56
CA ILE A 177 12.87 -5.33 22.30
C ILE A 177 12.29 -4.45 23.41
N TYR A 178 10.95 -4.47 23.56
CA TYR A 178 10.26 -3.87 24.71
C TYR A 178 9.00 -4.68 25.08
N PRO A 179 8.65 -4.74 26.37
CA PRO A 179 7.51 -5.53 26.83
C PRO A 179 6.17 -4.93 26.39
N VAL A 180 5.12 -5.76 26.39
CA VAL A 180 3.76 -5.32 26.10
C VAL A 180 3.29 -4.31 27.14
N THR A 181 2.85 -3.15 26.67
CA THR A 181 2.21 -2.10 27.48
C THR A 181 1.10 -1.43 26.67
N ASP A 182 0.22 -0.72 27.38
CA ASP A 182 -0.77 0.15 26.76
C ASP A 182 -0.03 1.39 26.20
N GLN A 183 -0.23 1.64 24.92
CA GLN A 183 0.42 2.72 24.19
C GLN A 183 -0.49 3.96 24.11
N PRO A 184 0.09 5.17 24.06
CA PRO A 184 -0.68 6.41 23.97
C PRO A 184 -1.62 6.51 22.74
N TRP A 185 -1.33 5.77 21.67
CA TRP A 185 -2.15 5.71 20.46
C TRP A 185 -3.26 4.65 20.51
N GLY A 186 -3.42 3.95 21.63
CA GLY A 186 -4.56 3.07 21.87
C GLY A 186 -4.35 1.61 21.46
N ASP A 187 -3.11 1.15 21.34
CA ASP A 187 -2.80 -0.27 21.23
C ASP A 187 -2.19 -0.80 22.53
N ARG A 188 -2.51 -2.03 22.88
CA ARG A 188 -1.72 -2.83 23.80
C ARG A 188 -0.66 -3.55 22.97
N GLN A 189 0.59 -3.10 23.07
CA GLN A 189 1.66 -3.49 22.14
C GLN A 189 2.99 -3.72 22.84
N GLY A 190 3.70 -4.77 22.40
CA GLY A 190 5.11 -5.03 22.68
C GLY A 190 5.86 -5.34 21.39
N ALA A 191 7.19 -5.43 21.47
CA ALA A 191 8.00 -5.83 20.31
C ALA A 191 9.07 -6.85 20.67
N VAL A 192 9.28 -7.81 19.75
CA VAL A 192 10.34 -8.82 19.85
C VAL A 192 11.15 -8.89 18.57
N LYS A 193 12.39 -9.36 18.69
CA LYS A 193 13.28 -9.69 17.58
C LYS A 193 13.52 -11.19 17.53
N ASP A 194 13.25 -11.84 16.40
CA ASP A 194 13.51 -13.27 16.26
C ASP A 194 15.01 -13.57 16.00
N GLN A 195 15.36 -14.86 15.93
CA GLN A 195 16.74 -15.31 15.72
C GLN A 195 17.33 -14.95 14.34
N PHE A 196 16.50 -14.51 13.38
CA PHE A 196 16.94 -14.08 12.05
C PHE A 196 17.03 -12.55 11.95
N GLY A 197 16.65 -11.85 13.02
CA GLY A 197 16.70 -10.39 13.10
C GLY A 197 15.40 -9.71 12.65
N ASN A 198 14.31 -10.43 12.37
CA ASN A 198 13.04 -9.79 12.04
C ASN A 198 12.43 -9.13 13.28
N HIS A 199 11.80 -7.99 13.09
CA HIS A 199 11.09 -7.27 14.14
C HIS A 199 9.60 -7.54 14.08
N TRP A 200 9.02 -7.92 15.22
CA TRP A 200 7.60 -8.24 15.36
C TRP A 200 6.98 -7.29 16.37
N TYR A 201 6.11 -6.40 15.91
CA TYR A 201 5.30 -5.52 16.75
C TYR A 201 3.97 -6.21 17.01
N ILE A 202 3.82 -6.76 18.20
CA ILE A 202 2.68 -7.60 18.57
C ILE A 202 1.67 -6.71 19.28
N ALA A 203 0.51 -6.50 18.66
CA ALA A 203 -0.44 -5.48 19.10
C ALA A 203 -1.88 -5.99 19.16
N LYS A 204 -2.65 -5.36 20.03
CA LYS A 204 -4.10 -5.45 20.10
C LYS A 204 -4.69 -4.04 20.26
N PRO A 205 -5.67 -3.64 19.44
CA PRO A 205 -6.38 -2.38 19.65
C PRO A 205 -7.15 -2.40 20.99
N ILE A 206 -6.98 -1.35 21.79
CA ILE A 206 -7.71 -1.14 23.07
C ILE A 206 -8.38 0.23 23.16
N GLY A 207 -7.89 1.23 22.43
CA GLY A 207 -8.35 2.62 22.46
C GLY A 207 -9.07 3.06 21.19
N TRP A 208 -9.19 2.17 20.21
CA TRP A 208 -9.90 2.42 18.95
C TRP A 208 -10.58 1.14 18.48
N THR A 209 -11.63 1.31 17.68
CA THR A 209 -12.36 0.19 17.10
C THR A 209 -11.95 0.07 15.64
N PRO A 210 -11.30 -1.03 15.26
CA PRO A 210 -11.07 -1.36 13.86
C PRO A 210 -12.39 -1.35 13.08
N GLY A 211 -12.33 -1.09 11.78
CA GLY A 211 -13.52 -1.18 10.93
C GLY A 211 -14.21 -2.56 11.03
N PRO A 212 -15.38 -2.74 10.40
CA PRO A 212 -16.17 -3.99 10.52
C PRO A 212 -15.40 -5.26 10.11
N GLU A 213 -14.32 -5.14 9.34
CA GLU A 213 -13.44 -6.26 8.96
C GLU A 213 -12.35 -6.59 9.99
N GLY A 214 -12.20 -5.81 11.06
CA GLY A 214 -11.07 -5.90 11.98
C GLY A 214 -9.78 -5.31 11.40
N PRO A 215 -8.68 -5.27 12.18
CA PRO A 215 -7.36 -5.00 11.64
C PRO A 215 -6.90 -6.24 10.87
N ARG A 216 -6.18 -6.05 9.76
CA ARG A 216 -5.50 -7.18 9.12
C ARG A 216 -4.39 -7.65 10.06
N SER A 217 -4.33 -8.96 10.31
CA SER A 217 -3.36 -9.51 11.27
C SER A 217 -1.92 -9.19 10.88
N VAL A 218 -1.55 -9.35 9.61
CA VAL A 218 -0.17 -9.18 9.15
C VAL A 218 -0.06 -7.89 8.34
N GLN A 219 0.76 -6.95 8.81
CA GLN A 219 1.04 -5.69 8.10
C GLN A 219 2.55 -5.45 8.02
N PRO A 220 3.13 -5.25 6.83
CA PRO A 220 4.52 -4.82 6.73
C PRO A 220 4.71 -3.48 7.43
N PHE A 221 5.82 -3.30 8.14
CA PHE A 221 6.15 -2.05 8.80
C PHE A 221 7.49 -1.53 8.28
N LEU A 222 7.46 -0.41 7.57
CA LEU A 222 8.62 0.18 6.92
C LEU A 222 9.20 1.27 7.82
N HIS A 223 10.40 1.01 8.35
CA HIS A 223 11.22 2.02 9.02
C HIS A 223 12.05 2.77 7.99
N LEU A 224 11.72 4.05 7.77
CA LEU A 224 12.21 4.80 6.61
C LEU A 224 13.13 5.95 7.03
N ARG A 225 13.88 6.48 6.07
CA ARG A 225 14.48 7.83 6.18
C ARG A 225 13.67 8.78 5.33
N GLU A 226 13.40 9.98 5.84
CA GLU A 226 12.52 10.94 5.19
C GLU A 226 11.14 10.33 4.89
N ALA A 227 10.57 9.64 5.87
CA ALA A 227 9.33 8.86 5.73
C ALA A 227 8.15 9.65 5.11
N HIS A 228 8.11 10.97 5.30
CA HIS A 228 7.12 11.86 4.67
C HIS A 228 7.11 11.81 3.14
N LYS A 229 8.20 11.38 2.48
CA LYS A 229 8.29 11.21 1.02
C LYS A 229 7.74 9.85 0.55
N MET A 230 7.57 8.87 1.44
CA MET A 230 6.99 7.57 1.08
C MET A 230 5.51 7.68 0.76
N VAL A 231 4.77 8.52 1.49
CA VAL A 231 3.33 8.73 1.27
C VAL A 231 3.02 9.10 -0.19
N PRO A 232 3.59 10.18 -0.78
CA PRO A 232 3.33 10.52 -2.18
C PRO A 232 3.88 9.48 -3.17
N PHE A 233 4.92 8.72 -2.82
CA PHE A 233 5.35 7.59 -3.65
C PHE A 233 4.28 6.50 -3.70
N LEU A 234 3.74 6.08 -2.55
CA LEU A 234 2.71 5.04 -2.48
C LEU A 234 1.41 5.47 -3.18
N GLU A 235 1.01 6.73 -3.00
CA GLU A 235 -0.14 7.32 -3.71
C GLU A 235 0.07 7.29 -5.23
N ALA A 236 1.23 7.76 -5.71
CA ALA A 236 1.51 7.86 -7.14
C ALA A 236 1.75 6.50 -7.81
N ALA A 237 2.42 5.57 -7.13
CA ALA A 237 2.82 4.28 -7.67
C ALA A 237 1.71 3.22 -7.57
N PHE A 238 1.00 3.17 -6.44
CA PHE A 238 0.07 2.09 -6.12
C PHE A 238 -1.37 2.57 -5.92
N GLY A 239 -1.64 3.88 -6.05
CA GLY A 239 -2.94 4.45 -5.71
C GLY A 239 -3.28 4.25 -4.23
N ALA A 240 -2.26 4.24 -3.36
CA ALA A 240 -2.47 3.98 -1.94
C ALA A 240 -3.29 5.09 -1.28
N GLU A 241 -4.08 4.73 -0.27
CA GLU A 241 -4.85 5.66 0.56
C GLU A 241 -4.18 5.80 1.93
N ALA A 242 -3.88 7.03 2.35
CA ALA A 242 -3.44 7.30 3.71
C ALA A 242 -4.64 7.28 4.67
N LEU A 243 -4.67 6.32 5.61
CA LEU A 243 -5.75 6.22 6.60
C LEU A 243 -5.51 7.13 7.80
N GLY A 244 -4.25 7.43 8.05
CA GLY A 244 -3.81 8.35 9.08
C GLY A 244 -2.29 8.42 9.06
N VAL A 245 -1.73 9.62 9.23
CA VAL A 245 -0.29 9.84 9.35
C VAL A 245 -0.06 10.80 10.51
N ALA A 246 0.33 10.23 11.65
CA ALA A 246 0.73 10.99 12.82
C ALA A 246 2.11 11.60 12.59
N LYS A 247 2.23 12.91 12.83
CA LYS A 247 3.49 13.64 12.71
C LYS A 247 3.80 14.39 14.00
N SER A 248 5.07 14.48 14.32
CA SER A 248 5.57 15.42 15.34
C SER A 248 5.46 16.86 14.84
N PRO A 249 5.61 17.87 15.72
CA PRO A 249 5.53 19.29 15.34
C PRO A 249 6.54 19.73 14.27
N ASP A 250 7.70 19.07 14.19
CA ASP A 250 8.74 19.30 13.17
C ASP A 250 8.46 18.55 11.86
N GLY A 251 7.36 17.81 11.76
CA GLY A 251 6.89 17.17 10.53
C GLY A 251 7.40 15.74 10.31
N THR A 252 8.18 15.20 11.24
CA THR A 252 8.63 13.80 11.23
C THR A 252 7.44 12.86 11.31
N VAL A 253 7.40 11.81 10.49
CA VAL A 253 6.34 10.79 10.56
C VAL A 253 6.61 9.91 11.76
N LEU A 254 5.74 9.98 12.76
CA LEU A 254 5.82 9.12 13.94
C LEU A 254 5.22 7.75 13.67
N HIS A 255 4.13 7.72 12.90
CA HIS A 255 3.45 6.52 12.48
C HIS A 255 2.46 6.88 11.37
N GLY A 256 2.28 6.00 10.38
CA GLY A 256 1.24 6.17 9.39
C GLY A 256 0.79 4.85 8.80
N THR A 257 -0.52 4.73 8.58
CA THR A 257 -1.13 3.54 7.99
C THR A 257 -1.55 3.84 6.56
N MET A 258 -1.03 3.05 5.62
CA MET A 258 -1.27 3.18 4.19
C MET A 258 -2.02 1.95 3.69
N ARG A 259 -3.08 2.15 2.90
CA ARG A 259 -3.87 1.06 2.32
C ARG A 259 -3.58 0.91 0.84
N ILE A 260 -3.37 -0.33 0.40
CA ILE A 260 -3.36 -0.72 -1.02
C ILE A 260 -4.35 -1.88 -1.17
N GLY A 261 -5.37 -1.71 -2.01
CA GLY A 261 -6.43 -2.69 -2.16
C GLY A 261 -7.10 -3.03 -0.81
N ASN A 262 -7.08 -4.30 -0.40
CA ASN A 262 -7.70 -4.77 0.83
C ASN A 262 -6.73 -4.96 2.01
N ALA A 263 -5.48 -4.50 1.88
CA ALA A 263 -4.42 -4.65 2.89
C ALA A 263 -3.84 -3.30 3.29
N THR A 264 -3.19 -3.28 4.44
CA THR A 264 -2.48 -2.10 4.97
C THR A 264 -1.02 -2.40 5.25
N LEU A 265 -0.20 -1.37 5.19
CA LEU A 265 1.17 -1.35 5.66
C LEU A 265 1.35 -0.13 6.58
N GLU A 266 2.29 -0.24 7.49
CA GLU A 266 2.66 0.81 8.42
C GLU A 266 3.98 1.47 7.98
N ILE A 267 4.12 2.76 8.23
CA ILE A 267 5.35 3.53 7.99
C ILE A 267 5.71 4.36 9.22
N ASP A 268 6.99 4.54 9.48
CA ASP A 268 7.50 5.54 10.41
C ASP A 268 8.85 6.11 9.95
N GLU A 269 9.32 7.13 10.65
CA GLU A 269 10.70 7.58 10.58
C GLU A 269 11.57 6.69 11.48
N ALA A 270 12.63 6.14 10.90
CA ALA A 270 13.65 5.39 11.61
C ALA A 270 14.33 6.26 12.67
N HIS A 271 14.49 5.71 13.88
CA HIS A 271 14.99 6.43 15.05
C HIS A 271 15.61 5.45 16.06
N GLY A 272 16.60 5.91 16.84
CA GLY A 272 17.16 5.12 17.94
C GLY A 272 17.61 3.71 17.52
N GLU A 273 17.05 2.68 18.14
CA GLU A 273 17.30 1.27 17.78
C GLU A 273 16.52 0.79 16.54
N PHE A 274 15.47 1.51 16.14
CA PHE A 274 14.67 1.26 14.94
C PHE A 274 15.31 1.94 13.74
N GLN A 275 16.45 1.39 13.31
CA GLN A 275 17.16 1.85 12.12
C GLN A 275 16.40 1.49 10.83
N PRO A 276 16.71 2.15 9.69
CA PRO A 276 16.03 1.85 8.45
C PRO A 276 16.10 0.36 8.09
N MET A 277 14.94 -0.21 7.78
CA MET A 277 14.78 -1.66 7.59
C MET A 277 13.97 -1.92 6.32
N PRO A 278 14.64 -2.04 5.15
CA PRO A 278 13.97 -2.28 3.90
C PRO A 278 13.20 -3.60 3.93
N CYS A 279 11.96 -3.58 3.45
CA CYS A 279 11.09 -4.74 3.36
C CYS A 279 11.00 -5.25 1.92
N HIS A 280 10.72 -6.54 1.77
CA HIS A 280 10.30 -7.12 0.49
C HIS A 280 8.80 -7.39 0.56
N LEU A 281 8.06 -6.96 -0.46
CA LEU A 281 6.61 -7.01 -0.48
C LEU A 281 6.15 -7.68 -1.76
N HIS A 282 5.25 -8.63 -1.62
CA HIS A 282 4.42 -9.11 -2.73
C HIS A 282 3.12 -8.32 -2.71
N VAL A 283 2.83 -7.60 -3.80
CA VAL A 283 1.69 -6.71 -3.91
C VAL A 283 0.84 -7.10 -5.10
N TYR A 284 -0.37 -7.58 -4.82
CA TYR A 284 -1.32 -7.85 -5.87
C TYR A 284 -2.12 -6.59 -6.23
N VAL A 285 -2.21 -6.33 -7.52
CA VAL A 285 -2.91 -5.20 -8.13
C VAL A 285 -3.77 -5.67 -9.30
N PRO A 286 -4.78 -4.88 -9.72
CA PRO A 286 -5.59 -5.24 -10.88
C PRO A 286 -4.85 -5.23 -12.22
N ASP A 287 -3.77 -4.44 -12.34
CA ASP A 287 -2.97 -4.31 -13.57
C ASP A 287 -1.49 -4.10 -13.23
N THR A 288 -0.71 -5.17 -13.35
CA THR A 288 0.74 -5.19 -13.08
C THR A 288 1.52 -4.19 -13.93
N ASP A 289 1.23 -4.13 -15.23
CA ASP A 289 1.99 -3.34 -16.20
C ASP A 289 1.77 -1.84 -15.98
N MET A 290 0.53 -1.45 -15.66
CA MET A 290 0.19 -0.08 -15.28
C MET A 290 0.94 0.33 -14.00
N VAL A 291 0.81 -0.45 -12.92
CA VAL A 291 1.41 -0.12 -11.62
C VAL A 291 2.94 -0.11 -11.69
N TYR A 292 3.54 -1.06 -12.42
CA TYR A 292 4.98 -1.06 -12.69
C TYR A 292 5.42 0.25 -13.36
N THR A 293 4.70 0.68 -14.40
CA THR A 293 5.02 1.93 -15.11
C THR A 293 4.81 3.17 -14.22
N GLN A 294 3.81 3.16 -13.34
CA GLN A 294 3.57 4.22 -12.36
C GLN A 294 4.69 4.28 -11.32
N ALA A 295 5.12 3.15 -10.78
CA ALA A 295 6.22 3.07 -9.83
C ALA A 295 7.53 3.61 -10.42
N LEU A 296 7.87 3.25 -11.67
CA LEU A 296 9.04 3.82 -12.35
C LEU A 296 8.93 5.35 -12.51
N ARG A 297 7.74 5.85 -12.88
CA ARG A 297 7.49 7.30 -12.96
C ARG A 297 7.58 8.00 -11.61
N ALA A 298 7.24 7.31 -10.53
CA ALA A 298 7.36 7.79 -9.16
C ALA A 298 8.80 7.70 -8.60
N GLY A 299 9.77 7.21 -9.40
CA GLY A 299 11.18 7.19 -9.05
C GLY A 299 11.73 5.84 -8.59
N ALA A 300 10.94 4.76 -8.67
CA ALA A 300 11.47 3.41 -8.46
C ALA A 300 12.38 2.97 -9.62
N THR A 301 13.26 2.02 -9.36
CA THR A 301 14.09 1.35 -10.37
C THR A 301 13.55 -0.03 -10.69
N SER A 302 13.74 -0.50 -11.92
CA SER A 302 13.31 -1.84 -12.33
C SER A 302 14.20 -2.91 -11.70
N ILE A 303 13.57 -3.93 -11.09
CA ILE A 303 14.19 -5.22 -10.76
C ILE A 303 13.90 -6.20 -11.90
N GLU A 304 12.64 -6.28 -12.31
CA GLU A 304 12.17 -7.18 -13.36
C GLU A 304 11.00 -6.53 -14.12
N SER A 305 11.06 -6.57 -15.45
CA SER A 305 9.97 -6.05 -16.28
C SER A 305 8.75 -7.00 -16.27
N PRO A 306 7.53 -6.48 -16.44
CA PRO A 306 6.31 -7.28 -16.46
C PRO A 306 6.40 -8.49 -17.40
N GLN A 307 6.19 -9.69 -16.85
CA GLN A 307 6.18 -10.96 -17.58
C GLN A 307 5.17 -11.96 -16.99
N ASP A 308 4.64 -12.84 -17.84
CA ASP A 308 3.75 -13.92 -17.40
C ASP A 308 4.59 -15.01 -16.76
N LYS A 309 4.16 -15.46 -15.59
CA LYS A 309 4.87 -16.47 -14.81
C LYS A 309 4.20 -17.82 -14.99
N ARG A 310 5.01 -18.87 -14.93
CA ARG A 310 4.53 -20.27 -15.04
C ARG A 310 3.52 -20.66 -13.97
N TYR A 311 3.49 -19.93 -12.86
CA TYR A 311 2.58 -20.13 -11.73
C TYR A 311 1.30 -19.27 -11.80
N GLY A 312 0.98 -18.69 -12.97
CA GLY A 312 -0.33 -18.09 -13.23
C GLY A 312 -0.44 -16.61 -12.87
N ASP A 313 0.66 -15.92 -12.57
CA ASP A 313 0.65 -14.49 -12.29
C ASP A 313 1.32 -13.70 -13.42
N ARG A 314 0.75 -12.55 -13.77
CA ARG A 314 1.47 -11.48 -14.47
C ARG A 314 2.27 -10.72 -13.43
N SER A 315 3.60 -10.77 -13.46
CA SER A 315 4.43 -10.22 -12.38
C SER A 315 5.57 -9.33 -12.88
N ALA A 316 5.90 -8.32 -12.08
CA ALA A 316 7.01 -7.39 -12.27
C ALA A 316 7.66 -7.05 -10.92
N GLY A 317 8.86 -6.51 -10.93
CA GLY A 317 9.58 -6.09 -9.72
C GLY A 317 10.15 -4.69 -9.84
N VAL A 318 9.98 -3.88 -8.80
CA VAL A 318 10.63 -2.57 -8.67
C VAL A 318 11.29 -2.41 -7.31
N LYS A 319 12.33 -1.59 -7.24
CA LYS A 319 12.98 -1.17 -5.99
C LYS A 319 12.75 0.32 -5.79
N ASP A 320 12.27 0.72 -4.62
CA ASP A 320 12.08 2.14 -4.31
C ASP A 320 13.36 2.83 -3.83
N ALA A 321 13.28 4.13 -3.54
CA ALA A 321 14.40 4.94 -3.09
C ALA A 321 14.90 4.59 -1.67
N TRP A 322 14.09 3.89 -0.87
CA TRP A 322 14.42 3.44 0.49
C TRP A 322 14.98 2.03 0.53
N GLY A 323 14.99 1.36 -0.62
CA GLY A 323 15.54 0.04 -0.79
C GLY A 323 14.52 -1.09 -0.62
N ASN A 324 13.23 -0.78 -0.42
CA ASN A 324 12.20 -1.82 -0.40
C ASN A 324 12.02 -2.40 -1.80
N SER A 325 11.77 -3.70 -1.88
CA SER A 325 11.41 -4.36 -3.14
C SER A 325 9.92 -4.62 -3.20
N TRP A 326 9.31 -4.25 -4.31
CA TRP A 326 7.88 -4.41 -4.57
C TRP A 326 7.72 -5.37 -5.76
N PHE A 327 7.33 -6.61 -5.47
CA PHE A 327 6.95 -7.59 -6.48
C PHE A 327 5.46 -7.42 -6.76
N ILE A 328 5.16 -6.84 -7.90
CA ILE A 328 3.82 -6.45 -8.33
C ILE A 328 3.22 -7.62 -9.11
N ALA A 329 2.01 -8.05 -8.77
CA ALA A 329 1.37 -9.19 -9.41
C ALA A 329 -0.11 -8.96 -9.73
N THR A 330 -0.59 -9.58 -10.80
CA THR A 330 -2.00 -9.75 -11.13
C THR A 330 -2.20 -11.24 -11.34
N HIS A 331 -3.06 -11.86 -10.55
CA HIS A 331 -3.41 -13.26 -10.77
C HIS A 331 -4.28 -13.40 -12.03
N LEU A 332 -3.91 -14.30 -12.93
CA LEU A 332 -4.55 -14.41 -14.26
C LEU A 332 -5.71 -15.41 -14.32
N GLY A 333 -5.93 -16.20 -13.26
CA GLY A 333 -7.00 -17.21 -13.18
C GLY A 333 -6.51 -18.64 -13.14
#